data_AF-A0A9E2L0E1-F1
#
_entry.id   AF-A0A9E2L0E1-F1
#
_cell.length_a   1.000
_cell.length_b   1.000
_cell.length_c   1.000
_cell.angle_alpha   90.00
_cell.angle_beta   90.00
_cell.angle_gamma   90.00
#
_symmetry.space_group_name_H-M   'P 1'
#
loop_
_entity.id
_entity.type
_entity.pdbx_description
1 polymer ?
#
loop_
_entity_poly.entity_id
_entity_poly.type
_entity_poly.pdbx_seq_one_letter_code
_entity_poly.pdbx_strand_id
1 'polypeptide(L)'
;MGKKQTVLFPKTQSILATMGEQIKLARLRRKLSSELVSERAGISRATLWQIEQGSPSVAMGSYAAVLNSLGLQDDLLLIAKDDILGRTFQDLNLPIRKRAEKK
;
A
#
# COMPACT_ATOMS: atom_id res chain seq x y z
N MET A 1 1.70 23.19 -11.66
CA MET A 1 1.18 22.84 -10.32
C MET A 1 2.32 22.27 -9.49
N GLY A 2 2.69 22.93 -8.39
CA GLY A 2 3.78 22.47 -7.53
C GLY A 2 3.42 21.16 -6.84
N LYS A 3 4.35 20.19 -6.84
CA LYS A 3 4.19 18.93 -6.09
C LYS A 3 4.01 19.28 -4.61
N LYS A 4 2.81 19.10 -4.06
CA LYS A 4 2.61 19.16 -2.60
C LYS A 4 3.37 18.00 -1.99
N GLN A 5 4.45 18.31 -1.29
CA GLN A 5 5.25 17.32 -0.59
C GLN A 5 4.54 16.99 0.72
N THR A 6 4.10 15.74 0.87
CA THR A 6 3.55 15.25 2.12
C THR A 6 4.68 15.12 3.14
N VAL A 7 4.62 15.90 4.21
CA VAL A 7 5.57 15.79 5.32
C VAL A 7 5.22 14.52 6.10
N LEU A 8 6.11 13.53 6.04
CA LEU A 8 5.96 12.26 6.75
C LEU A 8 6.91 12.18 7.94
N PHE A 9 6.45 11.60 9.04
CA PHE A 9 7.31 11.28 10.17
C PHE A 9 8.39 10.26 9.78
N PRO A 10 9.59 10.30 10.39
CA PRO A 10 10.70 9.41 10.03
C PRO A 10 10.33 7.93 10.06
N LYS A 11 9.55 7.50 11.06
CA LYS A 11 9.08 6.12 11.18
C LYS A 11 8.24 5.69 9.97
N THR A 12 7.33 6.55 9.50
CA THR A 12 6.50 6.28 8.32
C THR A 12 7.33 6.23 7.05
N GLN A 13 8.37 7.06 6.93
CA GLN A 13 9.30 7.00 5.80
C GLN A 13 10.07 5.67 5.77
N SER A 14 10.53 5.18 6.91
CA SER A 14 11.16 3.86 7.01
C SER A 14 10.22 2.73 6.57
N ILE A 15 8.95 2.78 6.97
CA ILE A 15 7.95 1.77 6.55
C ILE A 15 7.78 1.79 5.02
N LEU A 16 7.68 2.97 4.41
CA LEU A 16 7.59 3.09 2.95
C LEU A 16 8.84 2.58 2.25
N ALA A 17 10.03 2.87 2.77
CA ALA A 17 11.29 2.36 2.23
C ALA A 17 11.33 0.82 2.28
N THR A 18 10.92 0.21 3.40
CA THR A 18 10.82 -1.25 3.52
C THR A 18 9.81 -1.83 2.53
N MET A 19 8.65 -1.18 2.36
CA MET A 19 7.66 -1.59 1.35
C MET A 19 8.24 -1.54 -0.07
N GLY A 20 8.94 -0.45 -0.42
CA GLY A 20 9.62 -0.31 -1.72
C GLY A 20 10.67 -1.40 -1.96
N GLU A 21 11.45 -1.72 -0.92
CA GLU A 21 12.43 -2.80 -0.98
C GLU A 21 11.76 -4.17 -1.21
N GLN A 22 10.64 -4.45 -0.54
CA GLN A 22 9.88 -5.68 -0.76
C GLN A 22 9.38 -5.79 -2.20
N ILE A 23 8.92 -4.69 -2.81
CA ILE A 23 8.52 -4.64 -4.22
C ILE A 23 9.71 -4.95 -5.14
N LYS A 24 10.88 -4.35 -4.86
CA LYS A 24 12.12 -4.63 -5.59
C LYS A 24 12.51 -6.11 -5.50
N LEU A 25 12.46 -6.68 -4.30
CA LEU A 25 12.75 -8.10 -4.09
C LEU A 25 11.73 -8.99 -4.82
N ALA A 26 10.45 -8.64 -4.79
CA ALA A 26 9.40 -9.34 -5.52
C ALA A 26 9.65 -9.35 -7.04
N ARG A 27 10.15 -8.25 -7.59
CA ARG A 27 10.59 -8.18 -9.00
C ARG A 27 11.80 -9.06 -9.29
N LEU A 28 12.84 -8.98 -8.45
CA LEU A 28 14.08 -9.75 -8.62
C LEU A 28 13.84 -11.26 -8.51
N ARG A 29 13.02 -11.71 -7.56
CA ARG A 29 12.64 -13.12 -7.41
C ARG A 29 11.92 -13.68 -8.64
N ARG A 30 11.16 -12.84 -9.34
CA ARG A 30 10.46 -13.17 -10.60
C ARG A 30 11.33 -12.99 -11.84
N LYS A 31 12.61 -12.58 -11.69
CA LYS A 31 13.56 -12.32 -12.78
C LYS A 31 13.03 -11.32 -13.83
N LEU A 32 12.22 -10.35 -13.41
CA LEU A 32 11.67 -9.34 -14.32
C LEU A 32 12.60 -8.13 -14.41
N SER A 33 12.87 -7.68 -15.63
CA SER A 33 13.66 -6.47 -15.87
C SER A 33 12.88 -5.22 -15.45
N SER A 34 13.60 -4.18 -15.03
CA SER A 34 12.99 -2.89 -14.70
C SER A 34 12.27 -2.26 -15.90
N GLU A 35 12.80 -2.47 -17.11
CA GLU A 35 12.22 -2.08 -18.40
C GLU A 35 10.82 -2.68 -18.55
N LEU A 36 10.74 -4.00 -18.48
CA LEU A 36 9.51 -4.76 -18.71
C LEU A 36 8.42 -4.41 -17.68
N VAL A 37 8.80 -4.25 -16.41
CA VAL A 37 7.85 -3.86 -15.34
C VAL A 37 7.36 -2.44 -15.54
N SER A 38 8.26 -1.51 -15.91
CA SER A 38 7.88 -0.10 -16.15
C SER A 38 6.94 0.04 -17.35
N GLU A 39 7.19 -0.72 -18.42
CA GLU A 39 6.34 -0.76 -19.62
C GLU A 39 4.95 -1.33 -19.29
N ARG A 40 4.89 -2.48 -18.62
CA ARG A 40 3.62 -3.11 -18.20
C ARG A 40 2.80 -2.25 -17.24
N ALA A 41 3.47 -1.48 -16.39
CA ALA A 41 2.83 -0.56 -15.46
C ALA A 41 2.50 0.81 -16.09
N GLY A 42 2.92 1.07 -17.33
CA GLY A 42 2.69 2.35 -18.03
C GLY A 42 3.40 3.54 -17.39
N ILE A 43 4.56 3.32 -16.76
CA ILE A 43 5.33 4.37 -16.06
C ILE A 43 6.77 4.45 -16.56
N SER A 44 7.45 5.55 -16.24
CA SER A 44 8.88 5.68 -16.55
C SER A 44 9.74 4.79 -15.64
N ARG A 45 10.92 4.38 -16.12
CA ARG A 45 11.91 3.64 -15.31
C ARG A 45 12.34 4.43 -14.07
N ALA A 46 12.40 5.76 -14.17
CA ALA A 46 12.71 6.63 -13.03
C ALA A 46 11.61 6.57 -11.96
N THR A 47 10.34 6.50 -12.36
CA THR A 47 9.21 6.32 -11.43
C THR A 47 9.26 4.96 -10.75
N LEU A 48 9.60 3.89 -11.49
CA LEU A 48 9.79 2.56 -10.90
C LEU A 48 10.91 2.57 -9.85
N TRP A 49 12.03 3.24 -10.14
CA TRP A 49 13.13 3.37 -9.18
C TRP A 49 12.71 4.12 -7.90
N GLN A 50 11.93 5.19 -8.04
CA GLN A 50 11.37 5.93 -6.90
C GLN A 50 10.40 5.06 -6.07
N ILE A 51 9.61 4.21 -6.72
CA ILE A 51 8.73 3.23 -6.06
C ILE A 51 9.54 2.20 -5.28
N GLU A 52 10.61 1.65 -5.88
CA GLU A 52 11.51 0.69 -5.22
C GLU A 52 12.26 1.30 -4.02
N GLN A 53 12.38 2.63 -3.95
CA GLN A 53 12.91 3.34 -2.78
C GLN A 53 11.85 3.74 -1.75
N GLY A 54 10.56 3.52 -2.03
CA GLY A 54 9.48 3.93 -1.13
C GLY A 54 9.21 5.44 -1.14
N SER A 55 9.44 6.12 -2.27
CA SER A 55 9.26 7.57 -2.37
C SER A 55 7.79 7.98 -2.17
N PRO A 56 7.49 8.83 -1.17
CA PRO A 56 6.11 9.28 -0.91
C PRO A 56 5.59 10.28 -1.95
N SER A 57 6.47 10.78 -2.83
CA SER A 57 6.09 11.73 -3.88
C SER A 57 5.41 11.06 -5.09
N VAL A 58 5.47 9.73 -5.17
CA VAL A 58 4.83 8.95 -6.23
C VAL A 58 3.37 8.68 -5.87
N ALA A 59 2.47 8.83 -6.86
CA ALA A 59 1.05 8.57 -6.66
C ALA A 59 0.79 7.10 -6.29
N MET A 60 -0.15 6.86 -5.36
CA MET A 60 -0.54 5.51 -4.94
C MET A 60 -1.00 4.64 -6.13
N GLY A 61 -1.65 5.23 -7.14
CA GLY A 61 -2.04 4.52 -8.35
C GLY A 61 -0.85 3.93 -9.13
N SER A 62 0.32 4.59 -9.10
CA SER A 62 1.53 4.05 -9.72
C SER A 62 2.08 2.86 -8.94
N TYR A 63 1.99 2.86 -7.61
CA TYR A 63 2.32 1.68 -6.80
C TYR A 63 1.40 0.50 -7.14
N ALA A 64 0.09 0.75 -7.24
CA ALA A 64 -0.89 -0.26 -7.62
C ALA A 64 -0.63 -0.83 -9.04
N ALA A 65 -0.28 0.01 -10.01
CA ALA A 65 0.06 -0.43 -11.36
C ALA A 65 1.31 -1.34 -11.39
N VAL A 66 2.33 -1.03 -10.59
CA VAL A 66 3.52 -1.89 -10.45
C VAL A 66 3.19 -3.21 -9.76
N LEU A 67 2.37 -3.19 -8.70
CA LEU A 67 1.92 -4.43 -8.05
C LEU A 67 1.12 -5.30 -9.02
N ASN A 68 0.24 -4.69 -9.82
CA ASN A 68 -0.50 -5.41 -10.86
C ASN A 68 0.42 -6.04 -11.92
N SER A 69 1.46 -5.34 -12.37
CA SER A 69 2.41 -5.90 -13.34
C SER A 69 3.29 -7.03 -12.76
N LEU A 70 3.37 -7.13 -11.43
CA LEU A 70 4.01 -8.23 -10.69
C LEU A 70 3.03 -9.34 -10.29
N GLY A 71 1.72 -9.17 -10.53
CA GLY A 71 0.67 -10.11 -10.10
C GLY A 71 0.42 -10.11 -8.59
N LEU A 72 0.64 -8.98 -7.92
CA LEU A 72 0.48 -8.77 -6.47
C LEU A 72 -0.58 -7.71 -6.14
N GLN A 73 -1.51 -7.42 -7.04
CA GLN A 73 -2.54 -6.41 -6.83
C GLN A 73 -3.43 -6.69 -5.62
N ASP A 74 -3.65 -7.96 -5.29
CA ASP A 74 -4.50 -8.38 -4.16
C ASP A 74 -3.88 -8.05 -2.80
N ASP A 75 -2.56 -7.84 -2.74
CA ASP A 75 -1.86 -7.43 -1.51
C ASP A 75 -2.33 -6.06 -1.01
N LEU A 76 -2.90 -5.23 -1.90
CA LEU A 76 -3.53 -3.97 -1.50
C LEU A 76 -4.70 -4.18 -0.53
N LEU A 77 -5.37 -5.34 -0.58
CA LEU A 77 -6.46 -5.69 0.33
C LEU A 77 -5.95 -6.04 1.75
N LEU A 78 -4.64 -6.24 1.92
CA LEU A 78 -4.05 -6.49 3.24
C LEU A 78 -3.84 -5.19 4.04
N ILE A 79 -3.81 -4.04 3.37
CA ILE A 79 -3.65 -2.75 4.04
C ILE A 79 -4.87 -2.51 4.92
N ALA A 80 -4.64 -2.35 6.23
CA ALA A 80 -5.66 -2.17 7.27
C ALA A 80 -6.69 -3.32 7.42
N LYS A 81 -6.40 -4.51 6.87
CA LYS A 81 -7.29 -5.68 6.98
C LYS A 81 -7.55 -6.10 8.43
N ASP A 82 -6.49 -6.13 9.23
CA ASP A 82 -6.49 -6.57 10.61
C ASP A 82 -6.43 -5.38 11.58
N ASP A 83 -7.31 -4.39 11.39
CA ASP A 83 -7.58 -3.35 12.38
C ASP A 83 -8.36 -3.93 13.58
N ILE A 84 -7.71 -4.83 14.31
CA ILE A 84 -8.27 -5.54 15.47
C ILE A 84 -8.70 -4.53 16.54
N LEU A 85 -7.93 -3.46 16.73
CA LEU A 85 -8.23 -2.40 17.69
C LEU A 85 -9.48 -1.62 17.28
N GLY A 86 -9.62 -1.21 16.01
CA GLY A 86 -10.82 -0.54 15.51
C GLY A 86 -12.09 -1.37 15.64
N ARG A 87 -12.00 -2.70 15.42
CA ARG A 87 -13.14 -3.62 15.65
C ARG A 87 -13.50 -3.71 17.13
N THR A 88 -12.52 -3.90 18.02
CA THR A 88 -12.79 -3.94 19.46
C THR A 88 -13.39 -2.63 20.00
N PHE A 89 -12.99 -1.47 19.47
CA PHE A 89 -13.59 -0.18 19.83
C PHE A 89 -14.99 0.02 19.25
N GLN A 90 -15.30 -0.52 18.07
CA GLN A 90 -16.67 -0.54 17.52
C GLN A 90 -17.60 -1.45 18.34
N ASP A 91 -17.14 -2.62 18.78
CA ASP A 91 -17.89 -3.52 19.66
C ASP A 91 -18.17 -2.91 21.04
N LEU A 92 -17.24 -2.09 21.56
CA LEU A 92 -17.43 -1.32 22.80
C LEU A 92 -18.43 -0.16 22.64
N ASN A 93 -18.59 0.41 21.44
CA ASN A 93 -19.52 1.50 21.12
C ASN A 93 -20.86 1.02 20.54
N LEU A 94 -21.08 -0.29 20.37
CA LEU A 94 -22.38 -0.83 20.00
C LEU A 94 -23.36 -0.53 21.15
N PRO A 95 -24.43 0.26 20.91
CA PRO A 95 -25.42 0.50 21.95
C PRO A 95 -26.04 -0.86 22.27
N ILE A 96 -25.77 -1.38 23.47
CA ILE A 96 -26.41 -2.58 24.01
C ILE A 96 -27.89 -2.25 24.20
N ARG A 97 -28.67 -2.20 23.12
CA ARG A 97 -30.13 -2.27 23.19
C ARG A 97 -30.48 -3.73 23.47
N LYS A 98 -30.17 -4.20 24.68
CA LYS A 98 -30.79 -5.38 25.25
C LYS A 98 -32.23 -5.02 25.57
N ARG A 99 -33.11 -5.23 24.59
CA ARG A 99 -34.52 -5.45 24.85
C ARG A 99 -34.95 -6.70 24.11
N ALA A 100 -35.22 -7.77 24.85
CA ALA A 100 -36.04 -8.85 24.31
C ALA A 100 -37.49 -8.35 24.27
N GLU A 101 -38.16 -8.47 23.12
CA GLU A 101 -39.59 -8.25 23.01
C GLU A 101 -40.37 -9.50 23.45
N LYS A 102 -41.22 -9.30 24.48
CA LYS A 102 -42.44 -10.02 24.93
C LYS A 102 -42.57 -11.55 24.83
N LYS A 103 -42.94 -12.15 25.97
CA LYS A 103 -44.29 -12.71 26.17
C LYS A 103 -44.80 -12.37 27.58
#